data_AF-A0A2P7BIU0-F1
#
_entry.id   AF-A0A2P7BIU0-F1
#
_cell.length_a   1.000
_cell.length_b   1.000
_cell.length_c   1.000
_cell.angle_alpha   90.00
_cell.angle_beta   90.00
_cell.angle_gamma   90.00
#
_symmetry.space_group_name_H-M   'P 1'
#
loop_
_entity.id
_entity.type
_entity.pdbx_description
1 polymer ?
#
loop_
_entity_poly.entity_id
_entity_poly.type
_entity_poly.pdbx_seq_one_letter_code
_entity_poly.pdbx_strand_id
1 'polypeptide(L)'
;MNRSQRENTQLNTAIANRNRRWVSGMALPVWLAACVFAGAAAAQQPTQAQQNAIKSACRSDFMAQCSGVQPGGQAALSCLQQHSSSLSAGCQQAIGALGGGKTAPAATTGKASSATAPAAAAPATPAPTFTPREEMAIARQECGPDFRSLCSSVALGGGRGIACLRKNMARLSPGCQKVLTAGR
;
A
#
# COMPACT_ATOMS: atom_id res chain seq x y z
N MET A 1 7.04 27.39 9.62
CA MET A 1 8.03 26.61 8.82
C MET A 1 9.02 25.93 9.78
N ASN A 2 8.80 24.66 10.11
CA ASN A 2 9.54 23.95 11.17
C ASN A 2 11.01 23.72 10.84
N ARG A 3 11.89 23.88 11.84
CA ARG A 3 13.36 23.68 11.74
C ARG A 3 13.74 22.32 11.14
N SER A 4 13.00 21.28 11.52
CA SER A 4 13.14 19.90 11.03
C SER A 4 12.92 19.77 9.50
N GLN A 5 12.08 20.62 8.89
CA GLN A 5 11.90 20.66 7.43
C GLN A 5 13.13 21.24 6.72
N ARG A 6 13.81 22.20 7.34
CA ARG A 6 15.04 22.79 6.79
C ARG A 6 16.20 21.80 6.87
N GLU A 7 16.31 21.06 7.97
CA GLU A 7 17.35 20.03 8.15
C GLU A 7 17.18 18.86 7.15
N ASN A 8 15.94 18.39 6.94
CA ASN A 8 15.64 17.38 5.92
C ASN A 8 15.94 17.86 4.50
N THR A 9 15.69 19.16 4.21
CA THR A 9 15.98 19.77 2.90
C THR A 9 17.48 19.89 2.64
N GLN A 10 18.25 20.28 3.66
CA GLN A 10 19.71 20.38 3.59
C GLN A 10 20.37 19.01 3.39
N LEU A 11 19.92 17.98 4.12
CA LEU A 11 20.42 16.61 3.97
C LEU A 11 20.12 16.04 2.57
N ASN A 12 18.91 16.26 2.05
CA ASN A 12 18.56 15.85 0.69
C ASN A 12 19.42 16.54 -0.38
N THR A 13 19.73 17.83 -0.19
CA THR A 13 20.55 18.62 -1.11
C THR A 13 22.01 18.17 -1.10
N ALA A 14 22.54 17.82 0.07
CA ALA A 14 23.91 17.30 0.22
C ALA A 14 24.08 15.91 -0.42
N ILE A 15 23.07 15.03 -0.30
CA ILE A 15 23.05 13.72 -0.95
C ILE A 15 22.97 13.87 -2.47
N ALA A 16 22.11 14.79 -2.96
CA ALA A 16 21.99 15.09 -4.39
C ALA A 16 23.31 15.63 -4.97
N ASN A 17 24.01 16.49 -4.23
CA ASN A 17 25.27 17.08 -4.68
C ASN A 17 26.44 16.07 -4.63
N ARG A 18 26.43 15.13 -3.66
CA ARG A 18 27.41 14.04 -3.61
C ARG A 18 27.28 13.10 -4.81
N ASN A 19 26.05 12.81 -5.25
CA ASN A 19 25.80 12.04 -6.47
C ASN A 19 26.20 12.79 -7.75
N ARG A 20 26.11 14.12 -7.74
CA ARG A 20 26.47 14.99 -8.88
C ARG A 20 27.98 15.12 -9.09
N ARG A 21 28.77 15.10 -8.00
CA ARG A 21 30.23 15.17 -8.06
C ARG A 21 30.90 13.93 -8.65
N TRP A 22 30.24 12.77 -8.61
CA TRP A 22 30.74 11.56 -9.29
C TRP A 22 30.55 11.59 -10.81
N VAL A 23 29.60 12.38 -11.31
CA VAL A 23 29.26 12.43 -12.75
C VAL A 23 29.97 13.57 -13.49
N SER A 24 30.38 14.64 -12.79
CA SER A 24 31.05 15.82 -13.39
C SER A 24 32.59 15.69 -13.54
N GLY A 25 33.10 14.49 -13.75
CA GLY A 25 34.54 14.20 -13.83
C GLY A 25 35.21 14.27 -15.20
N MET A 26 34.52 14.62 -16.30
CA MET A 26 35.15 14.73 -17.62
C MET A 26 34.79 16.03 -18.38
N ALA A 27 35.79 16.92 -18.41
CA ALA A 27 36.23 17.83 -19.47
C ALA A 27 35.30 18.95 -20.05
N LEU A 28 35.78 20.19 -19.91
CA LEU A 28 35.53 21.42 -20.71
C LEU A 28 35.80 21.21 -22.24
N PRO A 29 35.54 22.17 -23.20
CA PRO A 29 35.13 23.60 -23.09
C PRO A 29 34.09 24.12 -24.14
N VAL A 30 33.66 25.38 -23.95
CA VAL A 30 33.33 26.44 -24.94
C VAL A 30 33.02 26.02 -26.40
N TRP A 31 31.79 26.25 -26.89
CA TRP A 31 31.44 26.99 -28.13
C TRP A 31 29.92 26.95 -28.40
N LEU A 32 29.39 28.07 -28.89
CA LEU A 32 28.00 28.26 -29.32
C LEU A 32 27.60 27.27 -30.43
N ALA A 33 26.56 26.47 -30.20
CA ALA A 33 25.69 25.96 -31.26
C ALA A 33 24.40 25.39 -30.66
N ALA A 34 23.28 25.88 -31.18
CA ALA A 34 21.97 25.32 -30.94
C ALA A 34 21.94 23.85 -31.37
N CYS A 35 21.76 22.94 -30.42
CA CYS A 35 21.25 21.60 -30.66
C CYS A 35 20.27 21.25 -29.55
N VAL A 36 19.01 21.23 -29.95
CA VAL A 36 17.92 20.44 -29.39
C VAL A 36 18.44 19.06 -28.96
N PHE A 37 18.50 18.80 -27.64
CA PHE A 37 18.46 17.46 -27.03
C PHE A 37 17.66 17.60 -25.72
N ALA A 38 16.33 17.49 -25.81
CA ALA A 38 15.59 16.23 -25.70
C ALA A 38 15.59 15.68 -24.26
N GLY A 39 14.43 15.85 -23.61
CA GLY A 39 13.90 14.91 -22.61
C GLY A 39 14.50 14.96 -21.22
N ALA A 40 13.94 15.80 -20.35
CA ALA A 40 13.88 15.46 -18.93
C ALA A 40 12.92 14.26 -18.78
N ALA A 41 13.44 13.06 -19.01
CA ALA A 41 12.81 11.85 -18.50
C ALA A 41 12.82 11.98 -16.97
N ALA A 42 11.68 12.34 -16.39
CA ALA A 42 11.47 12.31 -14.95
C ALA A 42 11.72 10.87 -14.48
N ALA A 43 12.91 10.60 -13.96
CA ALA A 43 13.18 9.38 -13.23
C ALA A 43 12.20 9.34 -12.05
N GLN A 44 11.28 8.38 -12.11
CA GLN A 44 10.07 8.29 -11.30
C GLN A 44 10.43 7.97 -9.86
N GLN A 45 10.74 8.99 -9.05
CA GLN A 45 10.76 8.80 -7.60
C GLN A 45 9.32 8.53 -7.13
N PRO A 46 9.11 7.50 -6.27
CA PRO A 46 7.79 7.20 -5.74
C PRO A 46 7.27 8.40 -4.96
N THR A 47 6.13 8.93 -5.38
CA THR A 47 5.52 10.10 -4.74
C THR A 47 5.16 9.79 -3.29
N GLN A 48 5.10 10.81 -2.43
CA GLN A 48 4.66 10.66 -1.04
C GLN A 48 3.28 9.98 -0.93
N ALA A 49 2.38 10.26 -1.88
CA ALA A 49 1.08 9.61 -1.98
C ALA A 49 1.19 8.10 -2.24
N GLN A 50 2.09 7.69 -3.14
CA GLN A 50 2.39 6.29 -3.41
C GLN A 50 2.99 5.57 -2.19
N GLN A 51 3.94 6.21 -1.49
CA GLN A 51 4.54 5.64 -0.30
C GLN A 51 3.50 5.44 0.82
N ASN A 52 2.57 6.39 0.97
CA ASN A 52 1.46 6.26 1.92
C ASN A 52 0.45 5.16 1.52
N ALA A 53 0.16 5.02 0.23
CA ALA A 53 -0.72 3.96 -0.28
C ALA A 53 -0.12 2.57 -0.06
N ILE A 54 1.19 2.41 -0.22
CA ILE A 54 1.90 1.16 0.07
C ILE A 54 1.91 0.91 1.58
N LYS A 55 2.18 1.95 2.38
CA LYS A 55 2.16 1.83 3.84
C LYS A 55 0.81 1.40 4.39
N SER A 56 -0.30 1.84 3.80
CA SER A 56 -1.63 1.40 4.21
C SER A 56 -1.93 -0.02 3.75
N ALA A 57 -1.57 -0.37 2.51
CA ALA A 57 -1.77 -1.72 1.97
C ALA A 57 -0.91 -2.79 2.68
N CYS A 58 0.33 -2.45 3.01
CA CYS A 58 1.32 -3.35 3.58
C CYS A 58 1.38 -3.32 5.12
N ARG A 59 0.46 -2.63 5.80
CA ARG A 59 0.60 -2.35 7.24
C ARG A 59 0.65 -3.60 8.11
N SER A 60 -0.19 -4.59 7.80
CA SER A 60 -0.25 -5.85 8.54
C SER A 60 0.99 -6.71 8.29
N ASP A 61 1.36 -6.85 7.02
CA ASP A 61 2.57 -7.60 6.60
C ASP A 61 3.85 -6.97 7.16
N PHE A 62 3.91 -5.64 7.22
CA PHE A 62 5.03 -4.90 7.78
C PHE A 62 5.21 -5.19 9.27
N MET A 63 4.13 -5.30 10.06
CA MET A 63 4.26 -5.62 11.48
C MET A 63 4.71 -7.07 11.70
N ALA A 64 4.35 -7.98 10.80
CA ALA A 64 4.72 -9.38 10.88
C ALA A 64 6.17 -9.63 10.41
N GLN A 65 6.62 -8.96 9.35
CA GLN A 65 7.91 -9.25 8.71
C GLN A 65 8.99 -8.17 8.95
N CYS A 66 8.60 -6.95 9.31
CA CYS A 66 9.47 -5.76 9.29
C CYS A 66 9.32 -4.85 10.53
N SER A 67 8.96 -5.40 11.70
CA SER A 67 8.68 -4.63 12.93
C SER A 67 9.88 -3.85 13.49
N GLY A 68 11.11 -4.16 13.07
CA GLY A 68 12.35 -3.49 13.49
C GLY A 68 12.73 -2.24 12.68
N VAL A 69 11.95 -1.85 11.66
CA VAL A 69 12.28 -0.74 10.76
C VAL A 69 11.26 0.41 10.83
N GLN A 70 11.69 1.63 10.51
CA GLN A 70 10.80 2.80 10.53
C GLN A 70 9.81 2.77 9.36
N PRO A 71 8.49 2.78 9.59
CA PRO A 71 7.49 2.63 8.54
C PRO A 71 7.36 3.88 7.65
N GLY A 72 7.47 3.69 6.34
CA GLY A 72 7.31 4.74 5.33
C GLY A 72 8.61 5.39 4.85
N GLY A 73 9.77 4.91 5.30
CA GLY A 73 11.06 5.25 4.71
C GLY A 73 11.56 4.20 3.71
N GLN A 74 12.70 4.46 3.07
CA GLN A 74 13.36 3.49 2.18
C GLN A 74 13.67 2.16 2.88
N ALA A 75 14.06 2.19 4.16
CA ALA A 75 14.34 0.99 4.94
C ALA A 75 13.12 0.06 5.08
N ALA A 76 11.91 0.62 5.15
CA ALA A 76 10.67 -0.17 5.15
C ALA A 76 10.40 -0.81 3.79
N LEU A 77 10.64 -0.08 2.69
CA LEU A 77 10.49 -0.61 1.34
C LEU A 77 11.49 -1.73 1.06
N SER A 78 12.75 -1.58 1.48
CA SER A 78 13.76 -2.63 1.32
C SER A 78 13.39 -3.90 2.09
N CYS A 79 12.91 -3.78 3.33
CA CYS A 79 12.46 -4.93 4.10
C CYS A 79 11.27 -5.64 3.42
N LEU A 80 10.28 -4.89 2.95
CA LEU A 80 9.14 -5.45 2.21
C LEU A 80 9.60 -6.14 0.90
N GLN A 81 10.53 -5.55 0.16
CA GLN A 81 11.08 -6.17 -1.05
C GLN A 81 11.77 -7.51 -0.74
N GLN A 82 12.55 -7.56 0.35
CA GLN A 82 13.23 -8.77 0.80
C GLN A 82 12.24 -9.90 1.16
N HIS A 83 11.12 -9.53 1.76
CA HIS A 83 10.07 -10.45 2.20
C HIS A 83 8.92 -10.60 1.21
N SER A 84 9.06 -10.12 -0.04
CA SER A 84 7.97 -10.00 -1.01
C SER A 84 7.19 -11.30 -1.22
N SER A 85 7.83 -12.47 -1.20
CA SER A 85 7.18 -13.79 -1.31
C SER A 85 6.29 -14.17 -0.13
N SER A 86 6.54 -13.61 1.06
CA SER A 86 5.77 -13.84 2.29
C SER A 86 4.75 -12.75 2.59
N LEU A 87 4.68 -11.69 1.78
CA LEU A 87 3.69 -10.63 1.94
C LEU A 87 2.34 -11.07 1.36
N SER A 88 1.27 -10.49 1.87
CA SER A 88 -0.07 -10.61 1.29
C SER A 88 -0.10 -10.14 -0.18
N ALA A 89 -0.99 -10.73 -0.98
CA ALA A 89 -1.18 -10.38 -2.38
C ALA A 89 -1.45 -8.87 -2.58
N GLY A 90 -2.20 -8.25 -1.65
CA GLY A 90 -2.48 -6.81 -1.69
C GLY A 90 -1.22 -5.95 -1.51
N CYS A 91 -0.31 -6.36 -0.62
CA CYS A 91 0.95 -5.67 -0.41
C CYS A 91 1.94 -5.88 -1.57
N GLN A 92 2.03 -7.11 -2.09
CA GLN A 92 2.84 -7.44 -3.28
C GLN A 92 2.45 -6.58 -4.49
N GLN A 93 1.16 -6.42 -4.70
CA GLN A 93 0.61 -5.61 -5.80
C GLN A 93 0.94 -4.12 -5.63
N ALA A 94 0.90 -3.61 -4.38
CA ALA A 94 1.25 -2.23 -4.07
C ALA A 94 2.75 -1.91 -4.27
N ILE A 95 3.65 -2.83 -3.89
CA ILE A 95 5.10 -2.64 -4.11
C ILE A 95 5.49 -2.85 -5.59
N GLY A 96 4.80 -3.73 -6.31
CA GLY A 96 5.03 -3.98 -7.74
C GLY A 96 4.61 -2.81 -8.64
N ALA A 97 3.57 -2.07 -8.26
CA ALA A 97 3.09 -0.91 -9.01
C ALA A 97 4.10 0.28 -9.05
N LEU A 98 5.15 0.26 -8.21
CA LEU A 98 6.25 1.23 -8.29
C LEU A 98 7.36 0.81 -9.26
N GLY A 99 7.53 -0.49 -9.49
CA GLY A 99 8.60 -1.03 -10.35
C GLY A 99 8.29 -0.95 -11.85
N GLY A 100 7.07 -0.57 -12.22
CA GLY A 100 6.65 -0.42 -13.60
C GLY A 100 5.70 0.76 -13.72
N GLY A 101 6.25 1.90 -14.12
CA GLY A 101 5.45 3.07 -14.48
C GLY A 101 4.39 2.71 -15.51
N LYS A 102 3.14 2.63 -15.06
CA LYS A 102 1.93 2.80 -15.85
C LYS A 102 0.79 3.19 -14.91
N THR A 103 0.17 4.30 -15.28
CA THR A 103 -1.08 4.86 -14.80
C THR A 103 -2.13 3.78 -14.52
N ALA A 104 -3.04 4.09 -13.58
CA ALA A 104 -4.21 3.27 -13.24
C ALA A 104 -4.93 2.69 -14.47
N PRO A 105 -5.77 1.67 -14.24
CA PRO A 105 -7.14 1.83 -14.71
C PRO A 105 -8.17 1.78 -13.59
N ALA A 106 -9.13 2.69 -13.70
CA ALA A 106 -10.48 2.46 -13.24
C ALA A 106 -11.03 1.14 -13.82
N ALA A 107 -11.82 0.44 -13.01
CA ALA A 107 -12.82 -0.59 -13.33
C ALA A 107 -12.56 -1.57 -14.49
N THR A 108 -12.51 -2.87 -14.16
CA THR A 108 -13.17 -3.89 -14.99
C THR A 108 -13.59 -5.09 -14.13
N THR A 109 -14.88 -5.40 -14.25
CA THR A 109 -15.56 -6.60 -13.81
C THR A 109 -15.18 -7.82 -14.66
N GLY A 110 -15.02 -8.98 -14.01
CA GLY A 110 -15.06 -10.34 -14.60
C GLY A 110 -13.73 -10.88 -15.14
N LYS A 111 -13.39 -12.17 -15.05
CA LYS A 111 -14.11 -13.38 -14.60
C LYS A 111 -13.11 -14.57 -14.63
N ALA A 112 -13.35 -15.58 -13.77
CA ALA A 112 -12.94 -17.00 -13.84
C ALA A 112 -11.46 -17.34 -14.13
N SER A 113 -10.76 -18.01 -13.20
CA SER A 113 -10.76 -19.47 -13.02
C SER A 113 -10.12 -20.24 -14.19
N SER A 114 -8.95 -20.82 -13.90
CA SER A 114 -8.34 -21.98 -14.56
C SER A 114 -7.55 -22.70 -13.44
N ALA A 115 -7.56 -24.02 -13.26
CA ALA A 115 -8.21 -25.12 -13.94
C ALA A 115 -8.20 -26.35 -12.99
N THR A 116 -9.22 -27.19 -13.18
CA THR A 116 -9.50 -28.57 -12.72
C THR A 116 -8.26 -29.51 -12.77
N ALA A 117 -7.78 -30.15 -11.68
CA ALA A 117 -8.08 -31.51 -11.13
C ALA A 117 -6.83 -32.46 -11.21
N PRO A 118 -6.70 -33.58 -10.45
CA PRO A 118 -7.74 -34.32 -9.71
C PRO A 118 -7.45 -34.64 -8.23
N ALA A 119 -8.50 -35.16 -7.60
CA ALA A 119 -8.58 -35.64 -6.24
C ALA A 119 -7.59 -36.78 -5.94
N ALA A 120 -6.86 -36.64 -4.84
CA ALA A 120 -6.44 -37.75 -4.00
C ALA A 120 -6.96 -37.46 -2.60
N ALA A 121 -7.75 -38.39 -2.05
CA ALA A 121 -8.42 -38.27 -0.77
C ALA A 121 -7.40 -38.09 0.36
N ALA A 122 -7.33 -36.88 0.91
CA ALA A 122 -6.76 -36.59 2.21
C ALA A 122 -7.91 -36.16 3.15
N PRO A 123 -7.90 -36.52 4.44
CA PRO A 123 -9.00 -36.25 5.35
C PRO A 123 -9.23 -34.74 5.43
N ALA A 124 -10.48 -34.33 5.28
CA ALA A 124 -10.92 -32.96 5.41
C ALA A 124 -10.50 -32.42 6.78
N THR A 125 -9.53 -31.52 6.81
CA THR A 125 -9.37 -30.58 7.91
C THR A 125 -10.68 -29.80 8.02
N PRO A 126 -11.30 -29.70 9.19
CA PRO A 126 -12.45 -28.81 9.35
C PRO A 126 -12.01 -27.40 8.96
N ALA A 127 -12.82 -26.74 8.12
CA ALA A 127 -12.68 -25.32 7.84
C ALA A 127 -12.54 -24.57 9.17
N PRO A 128 -11.72 -23.51 9.28
CA PRO A 128 -11.61 -22.75 10.50
C PRO A 128 -12.98 -22.15 10.82
N THR A 129 -13.72 -22.79 11.71
CA THR A 129 -14.91 -22.24 12.33
C THR A 129 -14.42 -21.15 13.28
N PHE A 130 -14.30 -19.94 12.75
CA PHE A 130 -14.04 -18.77 13.58
C PHE A 130 -15.11 -18.71 14.67
N THR A 131 -14.69 -18.49 15.91
CA THR A 131 -15.65 -18.32 16.98
C THR A 131 -16.42 -17.00 16.79
N PRO A 132 -17.67 -16.88 17.24
CA PRO A 132 -18.44 -15.63 17.10
C PRO A 132 -17.73 -14.39 17.70
N ARG A 133 -16.85 -14.61 18.68
CA ARG A 133 -16.00 -13.54 19.25
C ARG A 133 -14.89 -13.11 18.30
N GLU A 134 -14.32 -14.04 17.58
CA GLU A 134 -13.24 -13.79 16.62
C GLU A 134 -13.77 -13.12 15.36
N GLU A 135 -14.94 -13.53 14.86
CA GLU A 135 -15.67 -12.83 13.80
C GLU A 135 -15.96 -11.37 14.17
N MET A 136 -16.43 -11.12 15.40
CA MET A 136 -16.67 -9.78 15.90
C MET A 136 -15.38 -8.95 16.05
N ALA A 137 -14.26 -9.59 16.36
CA ALA A 137 -12.95 -8.94 16.42
C ALA A 137 -12.44 -8.55 15.03
N ILE A 138 -12.52 -9.47 14.06
CA ILE A 138 -12.16 -9.22 12.67
C ILE A 138 -13.04 -8.12 12.08
N ALA A 139 -14.36 -8.17 12.30
CA ALA A 139 -15.28 -7.13 11.84
C ALA A 139 -14.94 -5.75 12.42
N ARG A 140 -14.55 -5.67 13.70
CA ARG A 140 -14.12 -4.40 14.33
C ARG A 140 -12.78 -3.92 13.78
N GLN A 141 -11.88 -4.83 13.43
CA GLN A 141 -10.56 -4.49 12.90
C GLN A 141 -10.67 -3.98 11.46
N GLU A 142 -11.42 -4.67 10.62
CA GLU A 142 -11.63 -4.31 9.21
C GLU A 142 -12.53 -3.08 9.06
N CYS A 143 -13.62 -2.98 9.82
CA CYS A 143 -14.58 -1.87 9.70
C CYS A 143 -14.31 -0.70 10.66
N GLY A 144 -13.42 -0.84 11.64
CA GLY A 144 -13.13 0.20 12.63
C GLY A 144 -12.57 1.52 12.06
N PRO A 145 -11.72 1.50 11.01
CA PRO A 145 -11.28 2.73 10.34
C PRO A 145 -12.44 3.41 9.60
N ASP A 146 -13.23 2.64 8.85
CA ASP A 146 -14.38 3.14 8.09
C ASP A 146 -15.47 3.71 9.01
N PHE A 147 -15.71 3.07 10.15
CA PHE A 147 -16.67 3.57 11.13
C PHE A 147 -16.25 4.92 11.70
N ARG A 148 -14.96 5.11 12.00
CA ARG A 148 -14.45 6.38 12.54
C ARG A 148 -14.49 7.52 11.53
N SER A 149 -14.32 7.24 10.23
CA SER A 149 -14.34 8.26 9.19
C SER A 149 -15.75 8.60 8.69
N LEU A 150 -16.65 7.61 8.64
CA LEU A 150 -17.98 7.76 8.02
C LEU A 150 -19.13 7.78 9.04
N CYS A 151 -18.95 7.20 10.22
CA CYS A 151 -20.02 6.92 11.18
C CYS A 151 -19.68 7.34 12.62
N SER A 152 -18.69 8.22 12.84
CA SER A 152 -18.21 8.60 14.18
C SER A 152 -19.26 9.23 15.08
N SER A 153 -20.28 9.88 14.53
CA SER A 153 -21.41 10.47 15.28
C SER A 153 -22.48 9.45 15.65
N VAL A 154 -22.39 8.21 15.17
CA VAL A 154 -23.38 7.17 15.46
C VAL A 154 -23.05 6.55 16.80
N ALA A 155 -23.95 6.74 17.75
CA ALA A 155 -23.77 6.14 19.06
C ALA A 155 -23.71 4.60 18.95
N LEU A 156 -22.72 3.99 19.61
CA LEU A 156 -22.51 2.55 19.62
C LEU A 156 -23.64 1.84 20.39
N GLY A 157 -23.94 0.59 20.04
CA GLY A 157 -25.03 -0.21 20.62
C GLY A 157 -26.22 -0.44 19.68
N GLY A 158 -26.95 -1.54 19.91
CA GLY A 158 -28.18 -1.89 19.17
C GLY A 158 -28.02 -2.05 17.65
N GLY A 159 -26.82 -2.36 17.17
CA GLY A 159 -26.55 -2.52 15.73
C GLY A 159 -26.53 -1.23 14.90
N ARG A 160 -26.66 -0.05 15.52
CA ARG A 160 -26.69 1.24 14.79
C ARG A 160 -25.43 1.51 14.00
N GLY A 161 -24.26 1.12 14.52
CA GLY A 161 -23.00 1.28 13.80
C GLY A 161 -22.93 0.43 12.54
N ILE A 162 -23.40 -0.82 12.61
CA ILE A 162 -23.52 -1.71 11.45
C ILE A 162 -24.53 -1.17 10.43
N ALA A 163 -25.63 -0.58 10.89
CA ALA A 163 -26.61 0.06 10.00
C ALA A 163 -26.02 1.28 9.26
N CYS A 164 -25.23 2.11 9.94
CA CYS A 164 -24.54 3.23 9.32
C CYS A 164 -23.50 2.76 8.28
N LEU A 165 -22.70 1.75 8.62
CA LEU A 165 -21.72 1.19 7.69
C LEU A 165 -22.41 0.63 6.43
N ARG A 166 -23.51 -0.11 6.59
CA ARG A 166 -24.28 -0.64 5.45
C ARG A 166 -24.84 0.45 4.53
N LYS A 167 -25.29 1.59 5.08
CA LYS A 167 -25.73 2.75 4.29
C LYS A 167 -24.60 3.41 3.49
N ASN A 168 -23.35 3.24 3.94
CA ASN A 168 -22.15 3.80 3.30
C ASN A 168 -21.34 2.77 2.51
N MET A 169 -21.92 1.62 2.16
CA MET A 169 -21.24 0.48 1.52
C MET A 169 -20.28 0.87 0.39
N ALA A 170 -20.68 1.76 -0.51
CA ALA A 170 -19.85 2.18 -1.65
C ALA A 170 -18.58 2.97 -1.27
N ARG A 171 -18.51 3.50 -0.04
CA ARG A 171 -17.38 4.29 0.47
C ARG A 171 -16.53 3.54 1.50
N LEU A 172 -16.94 2.34 1.88
CA LEU A 172 -16.20 1.47 2.81
C LEU A 172 -14.94 0.91 2.14
N SER A 173 -13.98 0.51 2.97
CA SER A 173 -12.84 -0.29 2.52
C SER A 173 -13.29 -1.66 1.95
N PRO A 174 -12.53 -2.23 1.00
CA PRO A 174 -12.85 -3.54 0.42
C PRO A 174 -12.90 -4.67 1.45
N GLY A 175 -12.10 -4.55 2.53
CA GLY A 175 -12.11 -5.51 3.64
C GLY A 175 -13.43 -5.45 4.41
N CYS A 176 -13.86 -4.25 4.82
CA CYS A 176 -15.12 -4.08 5.54
C CYS A 176 -16.35 -4.46 4.69
N GLN A 177 -16.34 -4.17 3.38
CA GLN A 177 -17.41 -4.58 2.46
C GLN A 177 -17.59 -6.11 2.44
N LYS A 178 -16.50 -6.87 2.37
CA LYS A 178 -16.53 -8.34 2.37
C LYS A 178 -17.13 -8.87 3.66
N VAL A 179 -16.69 -8.35 4.80
CA VAL A 179 -17.19 -8.78 6.13
C VAL A 179 -18.69 -8.49 6.27
N LEU A 180 -19.15 -7.29 5.90
CA LEU A 180 -20.56 -6.92 6.01
C LEU A 180 -21.48 -7.64 5.01
N THR A 181 -20.92 -8.19 3.93
CA THR A 181 -21.67 -8.97 2.95
C THR A 181 -21.72 -10.45 3.33
N ALA A 182 -20.69 -10.95 4.03
CA ALA A 182 -20.63 -12.32 4.53
C ALA A 182 -21.54 -12.58 5.73
N GLY A 183 -21.68 -11.60 6.64
CA GLY A 183 -22.50 -11.73 7.86
C GLY A 183 -24.00 -11.40 7.69
N ARG A 184 -24.60 -11.72 6.54
CA ARG A 184 -26.04 -11.49 6.28
C ARG A 184 -26.92 -12.62 6.77
#